data_AF-A0A959FQE2-F1
#
_entry.id   AF-A0A959FQE2-F1
#
_cell.length_a   1.000
_cell.length_b   1.000
_cell.length_c   1.000
_cell.angle_alpha   90.00
_cell.angle_beta   90.00
_cell.angle_gamma   90.00
#
_symmetry.space_group_name_H-M   'P 1'
#
loop_
_entity.id
_entity.type
_entity.pdbx_description
1 polymer ?
#
loop_
_entity_poly.entity_id
_entity_poly.type
_entity_poly.pdbx_seq_one_letter_code
_entity_poly.pdbx_strand_id
1 'polypeptide(L)'
;GTFFTLTTASLPDDELIFARAGANDPNFNLRHDPVFIQRRKAKSTVFASVIESHGTYNPVSEIPLSPYSGVEKVEILLDDPAYTAVEIRHRSGKIWTVLLSNVDNSAISKHSIKIKNQIFEWQGPFNIQN
;
A
#
# COMPACT_ATOMS: atom_id res chain seq x y z
N GLY A 1 4.06 -14.61 18.38
CA GLY A 1 4.56 -13.88 17.21
C GLY A 1 3.40 -13.48 16.33
N THR A 2 3.52 -12.36 15.62
CA THR A 2 2.54 -11.86 14.65
C THR A 2 3.26 -11.66 13.32
N PHE A 3 2.58 -11.93 12.21
CA PHE A 3 3.14 -11.72 10.88
C PHE A 3 2.72 -10.35 10.36
N PHE A 4 3.63 -9.72 9.60
CA PHE A 4 3.36 -8.48 8.90
C PHE A 4 3.68 -8.67 7.43
N THR A 5 2.73 -8.35 6.55
CA THR A 5 2.93 -8.39 5.11
C THR A 5 2.76 -7.00 4.52
N LEU A 6 3.74 -6.57 3.73
CA LEU A 6 3.66 -5.37 2.88
C LEU A 6 3.25 -5.81 1.48
N THR A 7 2.08 -5.39 1.02
CA THR A 7 1.66 -5.53 -0.39
C THR A 7 1.69 -4.17 -1.06
N THR A 8 2.42 -4.03 -2.16
CA THR A 8 2.59 -2.74 -2.85
C THR A 8 2.21 -2.82 -4.32
N ALA A 9 1.59 -1.75 -4.84
CA ALA A 9 1.39 -1.56 -6.26
C ALA A 9 2.75 -1.30 -6.91
N SER A 10 3.10 -2.13 -7.89
CA SER A 10 4.35 -2.02 -8.65
C SER A 10 4.11 -1.90 -10.15
N LEU A 11 5.04 -1.26 -10.83
CA LEU A 11 5.12 -1.22 -12.29
C LEU A 11 6.29 -2.10 -12.77
N PRO A 12 6.29 -2.57 -14.03
CA PRO A 12 7.32 -3.47 -14.54
C PRO A 12 8.77 -2.97 -14.38
N ASP A 13 8.99 -1.66 -14.42
CA ASP A 13 10.32 -1.04 -14.32
C ASP A 13 10.69 -0.58 -12.91
N ASP A 14 9.91 -0.94 -11.89
CA ASP A 14 10.25 -0.66 -10.50
C ASP A 14 11.43 -1.50 -10.03
N GLU A 15 12.38 -0.86 -9.35
CA GLU A 15 13.45 -1.56 -8.65
C GLU A 15 13.00 -1.86 -7.21
N LEU A 16 13.09 -3.13 -6.79
CA LEU A 16 12.88 -3.57 -5.42
C LEU A 16 14.23 -3.86 -4.77
N ILE A 17 14.66 -2.99 -3.87
CA ILE A 17 16.01 -2.98 -3.32
C ILE A 17 15.95 -3.38 -1.85
N PHE A 18 16.64 -4.47 -1.51
CA PHE A 18 16.94 -4.84 -0.14
C PHE A 18 18.34 -4.36 0.20
N ALA A 19 18.46 -3.56 1.26
CA ALA A 19 19.74 -3.01 1.71
C ALA A 19 19.87 -3.09 3.23
N ARG A 20 21.04 -2.70 3.74
CA ARG A 20 21.34 -2.63 5.18
C ARG A 20 22.20 -1.42 5.48
N ALA A 21 21.96 -0.77 6.62
CA ALA A 21 22.82 0.30 7.12
C ALA A 21 24.23 -0.22 7.51
N GLY A 22 25.26 0.61 7.31
CA GLY A 22 26.65 0.28 7.65
C GLY A 22 27.72 0.82 6.70
N ALA A 23 27.34 1.43 5.57
CA ALA A 23 28.30 2.11 4.70
C ALA A 23 28.96 3.31 5.43
N ASN A 24 30.26 3.51 5.22
CA ASN A 24 31.05 4.60 5.80
C ASN A 24 31.04 4.65 7.34
N ASP A 25 30.96 3.51 8.02
CA ASP A 25 30.95 3.42 9.48
C ASP A 25 32.18 2.65 10.03
N PRO A 26 33.39 3.23 9.96
CA PRO A 26 34.61 2.57 10.41
C PRO A 26 34.65 2.32 11.93
N ASN A 27 33.83 3.07 12.68
CA ASN A 27 33.79 3.03 14.13
C ASN A 27 32.60 2.21 14.67
N PHE A 28 31.85 1.52 13.80
CA PHE A 28 30.73 0.65 14.18
C PHE A 28 29.64 1.35 15.01
N ASN A 29 29.34 2.60 14.69
CA ASN A 29 28.32 3.40 15.38
C ASN A 29 26.90 3.13 14.88
N LEU A 30 26.72 2.60 13.67
CA LEU A 30 25.41 2.36 13.07
C LEU A 30 24.86 0.99 13.45
N ARG A 31 23.57 0.94 13.76
CA ARG A 31 22.85 -0.32 13.99
C ARG A 31 22.67 -1.08 12.67
N HIS A 32 22.71 -2.41 12.74
CA HIS A 32 22.43 -3.28 11.60
C HIS A 32 20.94 -3.31 11.25
N ASP A 33 20.50 -2.32 10.47
CA ASP A 33 19.09 -2.17 10.10
C ASP A 33 18.84 -2.57 8.65
N PRO A 34 18.00 -3.58 8.39
CA PRO A 34 17.55 -3.88 7.04
C PRO A 34 16.58 -2.81 6.55
N VAL A 35 16.60 -2.53 5.25
CA VAL A 35 15.64 -1.65 4.58
C VAL A 35 15.14 -2.31 3.31
N PHE A 36 13.86 -2.08 3.03
CA PHE A 36 13.23 -2.37 1.75
C PHE A 36 12.88 -1.06 1.06
N ILE A 37 13.31 -0.89 -0.17
CA ILE A 37 13.11 0.32 -0.96
C ILE A 37 12.48 -0.09 -2.30
N GLN A 38 11.29 0.42 -2.58
CA GLN A 38 10.75 0.44 -3.93
C GLN A 38 11.18 1.75 -4.60
N ARG A 39 11.78 1.67 -5.78
CA ARG A 39 12.26 2.83 -6.53
C ARG A 39 11.68 2.83 -7.94
N ARG A 40 11.19 4.01 -8.35
CA ARG A 40 10.70 4.28 -9.70
C ARG A 40 11.37 5.53 -10.25
N LYS A 41 11.75 5.51 -11.53
CA LYS A 41 12.21 6.71 -12.25
C LYS A 41 11.02 7.32 -13.00
N ALA A 42 10.44 8.38 -12.47
CA ALA A 42 9.31 9.07 -13.07
C ALA A 42 9.32 10.57 -12.72
N LYS A 43 8.66 11.40 -13.54
CA LYS A 43 8.47 12.84 -13.24
C LYS A 43 7.46 13.04 -12.10
N SER A 44 6.39 12.26 -12.10
CA SER A 44 5.35 12.20 -11.06
C SER A 44 4.86 10.76 -10.99
N THR A 45 4.57 10.28 -9.78
CA THR A 45 4.06 8.93 -9.57
C THR A 45 3.45 8.78 -8.19
N VAL A 46 2.46 7.89 -8.07
CA VAL A 46 1.96 7.38 -6.79
C VAL A 46 2.62 6.04 -6.44
N PHE A 47 2.94 5.86 -5.15
CA PHE A 47 3.24 4.57 -4.55
C PHE A 47 2.11 4.24 -3.57
N ALA A 48 1.50 3.07 -3.72
CA ALA A 48 0.39 2.63 -2.88
C ALA A 48 0.73 1.28 -2.26
N SER A 49 0.65 1.20 -0.93
CA SER A 49 1.01 0.00 -0.18
C SER A 49 0.04 -0.24 0.97
N VAL A 50 -0.19 -1.51 1.27
CA VAL A 50 -0.92 -1.97 2.46
C VAL A 50 0.03 -2.74 3.35
N ILE A 51 0.08 -2.37 4.63
CA ILE A 51 0.74 -3.15 5.68
C ILE A 51 -0.35 -3.87 6.45
N GLU A 52 -0.35 -5.20 6.36
CA GLU A 52 -1.31 -6.06 7.03
C GLU A 52 -0.64 -6.76 8.21
N SER A 53 -1.21 -6.59 9.41
CA SER A 53 -0.90 -7.44 10.56
C SER A 53 -1.84 -8.64 10.55
N HIS A 54 -1.30 -9.86 10.48
CA HIS A 54 -2.10 -11.07 10.42
C HIS A 54 -1.43 -12.26 11.11
N GLY A 55 -2.25 -13.28 11.36
CA GLY A 55 -1.82 -14.54 11.93
C GLY A 55 -1.20 -14.45 13.31
N THR A 56 -0.98 -15.62 13.90
CA THR A 56 -0.23 -15.74 15.14
C THR A 56 0.68 -16.96 15.08
N TYR A 57 1.81 -16.88 15.77
CA TYR A 57 2.71 -18.00 15.99
C TYR A 57 2.94 -18.17 17.48
N ASN A 58 2.59 -19.34 18.02
CA ASN A 58 2.88 -19.67 19.41
C ASN A 58 4.18 -20.51 19.47
N PRO A 59 5.26 -19.98 20.07
CA PRO A 59 6.53 -20.70 20.14
C PRO A 59 6.50 -21.90 21.10
N VAL A 60 5.54 -21.96 22.04
CA VAL A 60 5.43 -23.09 22.99
C VAL A 60 4.79 -24.30 22.33
N SER A 61 3.74 -24.07 21.53
CA SER A 61 3.06 -25.14 20.82
C SER A 61 3.60 -25.36 19.41
N GLU A 62 4.50 -24.49 18.94
CA GLU A 62 5.06 -24.45 17.59
C GLU A 62 4.01 -24.40 16.46
N ILE A 63 2.82 -23.85 16.74
CA ILE A 63 1.70 -23.81 15.77
C ILE A 63 1.56 -22.40 15.18
N PRO A 64 1.61 -22.25 13.85
CA PRO A 64 1.19 -21.04 13.16
C PRO A 64 -0.32 -21.08 12.85
N LEU A 65 -1.03 -19.99 13.14
CA LEU A 65 -2.41 -19.75 12.75
C LEU A 65 -2.46 -18.63 11.73
N SER A 66 -3.06 -18.88 10.56
CA SER A 66 -3.21 -17.91 9.45
C SER A 66 -1.91 -17.16 9.08
N PRO A 67 -0.80 -17.86 8.77
CA PRO A 67 0.51 -17.24 8.55
C PRO A 67 0.64 -16.49 7.21
N TYR A 68 -0.36 -16.57 6.34
CA TYR A 68 -0.34 -15.93 5.02
C TYR A 68 -1.25 -14.70 4.98
N SER A 69 -0.86 -13.72 4.17
CA SER A 69 -1.59 -12.47 3.98
C SER A 69 -2.97 -12.70 3.34
N GLY A 70 -3.97 -11.99 3.86
CA GLY A 70 -5.30 -11.92 3.28
C GLY A 70 -5.37 -10.96 2.09
N VAL A 71 -4.48 -9.98 2.02
CA VAL A 71 -4.38 -9.06 0.89
C VAL A 71 -3.83 -9.81 -0.33
N GLU A 72 -4.59 -9.80 -1.41
CA GLU A 72 -4.23 -10.42 -2.68
C GLU A 72 -3.49 -9.42 -3.59
N LYS A 73 -4.00 -8.19 -3.68
CA LYS A 73 -3.50 -7.18 -4.62
C LYS A 73 -3.75 -5.77 -4.10
N VAL A 74 -2.81 -4.88 -4.41
CA VAL A 74 -2.98 -3.43 -4.34
C VAL A 74 -2.73 -2.88 -5.74
N GLU A 75 -3.65 -2.08 -6.26
CA GLU A 75 -3.60 -1.56 -7.63
C GLU A 75 -4.02 -0.10 -7.66
N ILE A 76 -3.24 0.75 -8.35
CA ILE A 76 -3.63 2.14 -8.60
C ILE A 76 -4.55 2.13 -9.82
N LEU A 77 -5.82 2.49 -9.62
CA LEU A 77 -6.84 2.53 -10.67
C LEU A 77 -6.85 3.85 -11.43
N LEU A 78 -6.51 4.94 -10.75
CA LEU A 78 -6.45 6.30 -11.28
C LEU A 78 -5.35 7.09 -10.54
N ASP A 79 -4.55 7.82 -11.31
CA ASP A 79 -3.56 8.78 -10.82
C ASP A 79 -3.57 9.97 -11.78
N ASP A 80 -4.28 11.04 -11.40
CA ASP A 80 -4.31 12.30 -12.13
C ASP A 80 -4.15 13.49 -11.16
N PRO A 81 -3.96 14.73 -11.66
CA PRO A 81 -3.74 15.88 -10.78
C PRO A 81 -4.86 16.16 -9.78
N ALA A 82 -6.11 15.79 -10.09
CA ALA A 82 -7.28 16.04 -9.25
C ALA A 82 -7.61 14.87 -8.32
N TYR A 83 -7.36 13.62 -8.75
CA TYR A 83 -7.83 12.44 -8.04
C TYR A 83 -6.83 11.28 -8.05
N THR A 84 -6.83 10.53 -6.95
CA THR A 84 -6.12 9.26 -6.82
C THR A 84 -7.13 8.18 -6.43
N ALA A 85 -7.10 7.02 -7.09
CA ALA A 85 -7.91 5.86 -6.71
C ALA A 85 -7.06 4.60 -6.60
N VAL A 86 -7.20 3.87 -5.50
CA VAL A 86 -6.46 2.63 -5.21
C VAL A 86 -7.42 1.50 -4.86
N GLU A 87 -7.35 0.40 -5.61
CA GLU A 87 -8.04 -0.86 -5.29
C GLU A 87 -7.18 -1.71 -4.34
N ILE A 88 -7.82 -2.29 -3.33
CA ILE A 88 -7.26 -3.31 -2.46
C ILE A 88 -8.16 -4.54 -2.57
N ARG A 89 -7.61 -5.65 -3.07
CA ARG A 89 -8.34 -6.92 -3.19
C ARG A 89 -7.93 -7.86 -2.07
N HIS A 90 -8.92 -8.42 -1.39
CA HIS A 90 -8.75 -9.47 -0.38
C HIS A 90 -9.03 -10.84 -0.98
N ARG A 91 -8.32 -11.87 -0.51
CA ARG A 91 -8.52 -13.27 -0.91
C ARG A 91 -9.92 -13.81 -0.60
N SER A 92 -10.67 -13.16 0.29
CA SER A 92 -12.09 -13.51 0.53
C SER A 92 -13.05 -13.01 -0.56
N GLY A 93 -12.54 -12.34 -1.60
CA GLY A 93 -13.33 -11.69 -2.64
C GLY A 93 -13.80 -10.28 -2.28
N LYS A 94 -13.44 -9.77 -1.09
CA LYS A 94 -13.74 -8.39 -0.68
C LYS A 94 -12.83 -7.42 -1.42
N ILE A 95 -13.37 -6.33 -1.94
CA ILE A 95 -12.63 -5.32 -2.69
C ILE A 95 -12.90 -3.97 -2.05
N TRP A 96 -11.85 -3.26 -1.66
CA TRP A 96 -11.96 -1.86 -1.26
C TRP A 96 -11.41 -0.95 -2.34
N THR A 97 -12.07 0.18 -2.57
CA THR A 97 -11.55 1.27 -3.38
C THR A 97 -11.37 2.50 -2.51
N VAL A 98 -10.12 2.92 -2.33
CA VAL A 98 -9.76 4.17 -1.67
C VAL A 98 -9.76 5.27 -2.73
N LEU A 99 -10.54 6.31 -2.50
CA LEU A 99 -10.72 7.46 -3.38
C LEU A 99 -10.19 8.70 -2.66
N LEU A 100 -9.34 9.50 -3.31
CA LEU A 100 -8.78 10.73 -2.77
C LEU A 100 -8.98 11.88 -3.74
N SER A 101 -9.35 13.05 -3.20
CA SER A 101 -9.27 14.34 -3.88
C SER A 101 -7.91 14.99 -3.56
N ASN A 102 -7.10 15.22 -4.59
CA ASN A 102 -5.76 15.78 -4.47
C ASN A 102 -5.77 17.32 -4.38
N VAL A 103 -6.86 17.96 -4.81
CA VAL A 103 -6.95 19.43 -4.92
C VAL A 103 -8.00 20.02 -3.98
N ASP A 104 -9.26 19.60 -4.10
CA ASP A 104 -10.34 20.12 -3.25
C ASP A 104 -10.59 19.16 -2.08
N ASN A 105 -10.06 19.51 -0.91
CA ASN A 105 -10.11 18.71 0.31
C ASN A 105 -11.23 19.14 1.28
N SER A 106 -12.17 19.96 0.82
CA SER A 106 -13.28 20.44 1.64
C SER A 106 -14.20 19.28 2.05
N ALA A 107 -14.63 19.27 3.31
CA ALA A 107 -15.52 18.24 3.86
C ALA A 107 -16.93 18.21 3.23
N ILE A 108 -17.31 19.27 2.52
CA ILE A 108 -18.63 19.39 1.86
C ILE A 108 -18.58 19.24 0.35
N SER A 109 -17.37 19.24 -0.23
CA SER A 109 -17.21 19.08 -1.67
C SER A 109 -17.61 17.68 -2.10
N LYS A 110 -18.33 17.61 -3.21
CA LYS A 110 -18.78 16.36 -3.82
C LYS A 110 -17.94 16.08 -5.05
N HIS A 111 -17.51 14.84 -5.16
CA HIS A 111 -16.65 14.37 -6.22
C HIS A 111 -17.34 13.21 -6.95
N SER A 112 -17.11 13.13 -8.25
CA SER A 112 -17.60 12.04 -9.09
C SER A 112 -16.53 11.74 -10.13
N ILE A 113 -16.03 10.51 -10.13
CA ILE A 113 -15.03 10.04 -11.09
C ILE A 113 -15.52 8.77 -11.77
N LYS A 114 -15.15 8.60 -13.04
CA LYS A 114 -15.43 7.38 -13.80
C LYS A 114 -14.15 6.59 -13.99
N ILE A 115 -14.12 5.38 -13.45
CA ILE A 115 -13.02 4.43 -13.62
C ILE A 115 -13.58 3.23 -14.37
N LYS A 116 -13.05 2.99 -15.58
CA LYS A 116 -13.59 1.98 -16.52
C LYS A 116 -15.11 2.20 -16.76
N ASN A 117 -15.94 1.25 -16.35
CA ASN A 117 -17.41 1.31 -16.51
C ASN A 117 -18.14 1.61 -15.19
N GLN A 118 -17.43 1.98 -14.13
CA GLN A 118 -18.02 2.30 -12.83
C GLN A 118 -17.86 3.79 -12.50
N ILE A 119 -18.90 4.38 -11.94
CA ILE A 119 -18.89 5.75 -11.42
C ILE A 119 -18.73 5.64 -9.90
N PHE A 120 -17.77 6.39 -9.36
CA PHE A 120 -17.51 6.50 -7.94
C PHE A 120 -17.85 7.92 -7.50
N GLU A 121 -18.74 8.04 -6.52
CA GLU A 121 -19.15 9.33 -5.97
C GLU A 121 -18.87 9.37 -4.47
N TRP A 122 -18.34 10.49 -4.00
CA TRP A 122 -18.11 10.70 -2.57
C TRP A 122 -18.16 12.18 -2.20
N GLN A 123 -18.21 12.44 -0.90
CA GLN A 123 -18.10 13.78 -0.32
C GLN A 123 -16.89 13.82 0.61
N GLY A 124 -16.17 14.94 0.60
CA GLY A 124 -15.00 15.14 1.43
C GLY A 124 -13.68 14.76 0.75
N PRO A 125 -12.56 14.91 1.47
CA PRO A 125 -11.22 14.73 0.90
C PRO A 125 -10.90 13.31 0.46
N PHE A 126 -11.53 12.30 1.08
CA PHE A 126 -11.34 10.90 0.70
C PHE A 126 -12.57 10.06 1.05
N ASN A 127 -12.63 8.86 0.50
CA ASN A 127 -13.61 7.85 0.87
C ASN A 127 -13.03 6.44 0.67
N ILE A 128 -13.58 5.45 1.38
CA ILE A 128 -13.25 4.04 1.17
C ILE A 128 -14.56 3.31 0.90
N GLN A 129 -14.70 2.82 -0.33
CA GLN A 129 -15.89 2.08 -0.78
C GLN A 129 -15.58 0.59 -0.84
N ASN A 130 -16.61 -0.24 -0.69
CA ASN A 130 -16.52 -1.70 -0.71
C ASN A 130 -17.65 -2.33 -1.52
#